data_AF-A0A1F8AE96-F1
#
_entry.id   AF-A0A1F8AE96-F1
#
_cell.length_a   1.000
_cell.length_b   1.000
_cell.length_c   1.000
_cell.angle_alpha   90.00
_cell.angle_beta   90.00
_cell.angle_gamma   90.00
#
_symmetry.space_group_name_H-M   'P 1'
#
loop_
_entity.id
_entity.type
_entity.pdbx_description
1 polymer ?
#
loop_
_entity_poly.entity_id
_entity_poly.type
_entity_poly.pdbx_seq_one_letter_code
_entity_poly.pdbx_strand_id
1 'polypeptide(L)'
;MPVRRRLSRGILGVLYAAQFIQALQILESTALVPCSDDSVINTNLFKMALTPGNNSVMIEFDGEITFSGMVMLDVDVLAYGYSFLTMRIDLCDYDLSGFCPMISQNLTVPSAVLTLSDDIISGIPGIAYTFPDLDAVVRVNMISNSTNTSVTCVEASVVNSSTVYQAAVGWTLAVITGLGLFASIILSVLGYLSISTQISFRTALLLSFMQSQAMVGLTAMEFKPMIQNWTQDFQWTMSIVHTDFLDTITTWFQRSTGGTPSTLRSEAGTISIGLLKRSDEVLVGRSMSASASGAEVLLRGIIRMGYRAGLESTNIFMTGHLVFHFIAIVMLLALIALKFGLSAFLKKTQGKRSGYSLAPLADWQQFMRGGLGRIAYLGYPQICVFGMWEIYQQDSAAEILLAITLWLATTVILGHATFRVLQHARATKGLNETLACSLHFDSRCMAQWGYLYAHYRAHAFYFIIPLLLYTFLKGITIAFAQQNPLAQAIVLLILEAGFLIGTAIVRPYVDKKANAFAIAAAAINLANAIFCLIFTNIFDQPDLMTGIVALLFFFLNAIFTLVLVIFLLIGLFYACRLKDPTADSWRSYHNRISLQSMRRLLRRESRQTLELVPLTEGTTSTKSHRQQRPNSPSS
;
A
#
# COMPACT_ATOMS: atom_id res chain seq x y z
N MET A 1 33.07 21.58 12.20
CA MET A 1 32.86 21.82 10.74
C MET A 1 33.48 20.78 9.76
N PRO A 2 34.15 19.67 10.13
CA PRO A 2 34.72 18.74 9.12
C PRO A 2 33.75 17.67 8.58
N VAL A 3 32.63 17.41 9.26
CA VAL A 3 31.65 16.36 8.86
C VAL A 3 30.80 16.79 7.64
N ARG A 4 30.64 18.11 7.44
CA ARG A 4 29.80 18.70 6.37
C ARG A 4 30.34 18.46 4.95
N ARG A 5 31.66 18.26 4.78
CA ARG A 5 32.30 18.02 3.47
C ARG A 5 32.40 16.53 3.10
N ARG A 6 32.33 15.61 4.07
CA ARG A 6 32.42 14.16 3.79
C ARG A 6 31.08 13.56 3.37
N LEU A 7 29.97 14.00 3.97
CA LEU A 7 28.63 13.48 3.63
C LEU A 7 28.15 13.93 2.22
N SER A 8 28.44 15.18 1.83
CA SER A 8 28.05 15.68 0.50
C SER A 8 28.86 15.03 -0.63
N ARG A 9 30.12 14.65 -0.36
CA ARG A 9 30.96 13.91 -1.30
C ARG A 9 30.54 12.44 -1.44
N GLY A 10 30.02 11.83 -0.37
CA GLY A 10 29.45 10.48 -0.42
C GLY A 10 28.20 10.39 -1.28
N ILE A 11 27.27 11.36 -1.15
CA ILE A 11 26.02 11.39 -1.93
C ILE A 11 26.30 11.68 -3.42
N LEU A 12 27.27 12.55 -3.72
CA LEU A 12 27.68 12.83 -5.11
C LEU A 12 28.42 11.65 -5.76
N GLY A 13 29.17 10.85 -4.96
CA GLY A 13 29.87 9.67 -5.44
C GLY A 13 28.94 8.50 -5.79
N VAL A 14 27.82 8.35 -5.07
CA VAL A 14 26.81 7.31 -5.37
C VAL A 14 26.04 7.62 -6.65
N LEU A 15 25.75 8.90 -6.94
CA LEU A 15 25.13 9.32 -8.20
C LEU A 15 26.06 9.16 -9.42
N TYR A 16 27.39 9.24 -9.22
CA TYR A 16 28.37 9.03 -10.30
C TYR A 16 28.63 7.56 -10.63
N ALA A 17 28.24 6.63 -9.75
CA ALA A 17 28.42 5.19 -9.95
C ALA A 17 27.21 4.50 -10.60
N ALA A 18 26.11 5.23 -10.84
CA ALA A 18 24.98 4.73 -11.60
C ALA A 18 25.35 4.69 -13.09
N GLN A 19 25.92 3.58 -13.54
CA GLN A 19 26.04 3.30 -14.97
C GLN A 19 24.61 3.23 -15.53
N PHE A 20 24.31 4.11 -16.49
CA PHE A 20 23.13 3.96 -17.35
C PHE A 20 23.38 2.73 -18.21
N ILE A 21 22.92 1.56 -17.73
CA ILE A 21 22.80 0.38 -18.57
C ILE A 21 21.69 0.70 -19.57
N GLN A 22 22.06 0.98 -20.82
CA GLN A 22 21.08 0.99 -21.90
C GLN A 22 20.58 -0.44 -22.06
N ALA A 23 19.38 -0.70 -21.55
CA ALA A 23 18.71 -1.97 -21.77
C ALA A 23 18.49 -2.17 -23.28
N LEU A 24 18.72 -3.39 -23.75
CA LEU A 24 18.42 -3.76 -25.13
C LEU A 24 16.91 -3.61 -25.35
N GLN A 25 16.54 -2.90 -26.41
CA GLN A 25 15.14 -2.75 -26.82
C GLN A 25 14.71 -4.04 -27.48
N ILE A 26 13.77 -4.75 -26.87
CA ILE A 26 13.21 -6.00 -27.38
C ILE A 26 11.70 -5.99 -27.09
N LEU A 27 10.93 -6.56 -28.01
CA LEU A 27 9.51 -6.85 -27.81
C LEU A 27 9.36 -8.37 -27.78
N GLU A 28 8.82 -8.88 -26.68
CA GLU A 28 8.71 -10.32 -26.43
C GLU A 28 7.25 -10.74 -26.24
N SER A 29 6.94 -11.98 -26.59
CA SER A 29 5.74 -12.69 -26.14
C SER A 29 6.14 -14.10 -25.70
N THR A 30 5.44 -14.61 -24.71
CA THR A 30 5.70 -15.92 -24.07
C THR A 30 4.48 -16.84 -24.06
N ALA A 31 3.35 -16.36 -24.58
CA ALA A 31 2.12 -17.13 -24.64
C ALA A 31 1.35 -16.80 -25.92
N LEU A 32 0.71 -17.82 -26.47
CA LEU A 32 -0.25 -17.72 -27.55
C LEU A 32 -1.56 -18.28 -27.03
N VAL A 33 -2.62 -17.49 -27.15
CA VAL A 33 -3.90 -17.74 -26.53
C VAL A 33 -4.98 -17.80 -27.60
N PRO A 34 -5.88 -18.81 -27.60
CA PRO A 34 -7.02 -18.81 -28.51
C PRO A 34 -8.04 -17.72 -28.14
N CYS A 35 -8.52 -16.96 -29.13
CA CYS A 35 -9.60 -15.97 -28.99
C CYS A 35 -10.95 -16.45 -29.54
N SER A 36 -11.01 -17.68 -30.05
CA SER A 36 -12.22 -18.36 -30.51
C SER A 36 -12.40 -19.68 -29.75
N ASP A 37 -13.65 -20.12 -29.56
CA ASP A 37 -13.99 -21.37 -28.85
C ASP A 37 -13.51 -22.64 -29.59
N ASP A 38 -13.07 -22.51 -30.83
CA ASP A 38 -12.58 -23.59 -31.66
C ASP A 38 -11.13 -23.96 -31.29
N SER A 39 -10.92 -25.14 -30.71
CA SER A 39 -9.60 -25.66 -30.29
C SER A 39 -8.76 -26.15 -31.47
N VAL A 40 -8.63 -25.33 -32.52
CA VAL A 40 -7.94 -25.70 -33.77
C VAL A 40 -6.42 -25.70 -33.59
N ILE A 41 -5.91 -24.76 -32.81
CA ILE A 41 -4.49 -24.61 -32.48
C ILE A 41 -4.34 -24.78 -30.98
N ASN A 42 -3.65 -25.84 -30.57
CA ASN A 42 -3.30 -26.08 -29.18
C ASN A 42 -1.80 -25.84 -28.99
N THR A 43 -1.42 -24.89 -28.13
CA THR A 43 -0.03 -24.45 -28.00
C THR A 43 0.56 -24.90 -26.67
N ASN A 44 1.63 -25.69 -26.73
CA ASN A 44 2.40 -26.11 -25.55
C ASN A 44 3.44 -25.05 -25.17
N LEU A 45 4.16 -24.51 -26.17
CA LEU A 45 5.18 -23.49 -25.98
C LEU A 45 5.10 -22.47 -27.11
N PHE A 46 5.14 -21.19 -26.77
CA PHE A 46 5.31 -20.13 -27.74
C PHE A 46 6.22 -19.05 -27.17
N LYS A 47 7.26 -18.67 -27.91
CA LYS A 47 8.02 -17.46 -27.64
C LYS A 47 8.27 -16.72 -28.92
N MET A 48 8.14 -15.40 -28.84
CA MET A 48 8.61 -14.51 -29.89
C MET A 48 9.47 -13.41 -29.29
N ALA A 49 10.53 -13.02 -29.97
CA ALA A 49 11.37 -11.88 -29.60
C ALA A 49 11.74 -11.08 -30.84
N LEU A 50 11.21 -9.86 -30.93
CA LEU A 50 11.55 -8.88 -31.96
C LEU A 50 12.69 -7.99 -31.46
N THR A 51 13.80 -8.00 -32.19
CA THR A 51 14.93 -7.11 -31.98
C THR A 51 14.97 -6.06 -33.10
N PRO A 52 14.64 -4.78 -32.83
CA PRO A 52 14.63 -3.73 -33.84
C PRO A 52 16.04 -3.37 -34.35
N GLY A 53 17.10 -3.67 -33.60
CA GLY A 53 18.47 -3.31 -33.99
C GLY A 53 19.03 -4.09 -35.19
N ASN A 54 18.46 -5.26 -35.50
CA ASN A 54 18.86 -6.11 -36.63
C ASN A 54 17.66 -6.61 -37.44
N ASN A 55 16.49 -5.96 -37.29
CA ASN A 55 15.24 -6.28 -37.96
C ASN A 55 14.81 -7.76 -37.88
N SER A 56 15.17 -8.45 -36.81
CA SER A 56 14.95 -9.89 -36.68
C SER A 56 13.88 -10.21 -35.63
N VAL A 57 13.02 -11.17 -35.97
CA VAL A 57 12.08 -11.82 -35.07
C VAL A 57 12.51 -13.26 -34.89
N MET A 58 12.78 -13.65 -33.67
CA MET A 58 12.98 -15.04 -33.29
C MET A 58 11.65 -15.62 -32.84
N ILE A 59 11.27 -16.79 -33.35
CA ILE A 59 10.04 -17.50 -33.00
C ILE A 59 10.40 -18.93 -32.60
N GLU A 60 9.92 -19.34 -31.43
CA GLU A 60 9.93 -20.71 -30.92
C GLU A 60 8.47 -21.13 -30.73
N PHE A 61 8.05 -22.25 -31.33
CA PHE A 61 6.68 -22.74 -31.26
C PHE A 61 6.66 -24.26 -31.10
N ASP A 62 5.84 -24.77 -30.20
CA ASP A 62 5.52 -26.19 -30.03
C ASP A 62 4.02 -26.31 -29.78
N GLY A 63 3.33 -27.03 -30.66
CA GLY A 63 1.89 -27.18 -30.57
C GLY A 63 1.30 -28.20 -31.54
N GLU A 64 0.02 -28.46 -31.37
CA GLU A 64 -0.79 -29.32 -32.22
C GLU A 64 -1.75 -28.47 -33.06
N ILE A 65 -1.80 -28.78 -34.36
CA ILE A 65 -2.70 -28.12 -35.30
C ILE A 65 -3.64 -29.19 -35.86
N THR A 66 -4.95 -28.99 -35.70
CA THR A 66 -5.97 -29.98 -36.07
C THR A 66 -6.68 -29.68 -37.39
N PHE A 67 -6.47 -28.49 -37.96
CA PHE A 67 -7.08 -28.07 -39.22
C PHE A 67 -6.24 -28.45 -40.44
N SER A 68 -6.91 -28.76 -41.56
CA SER A 68 -6.25 -28.96 -42.85
C SER A 68 -6.97 -28.18 -43.96
N GLY A 69 -6.19 -27.41 -44.73
CA GLY A 69 -6.71 -26.59 -45.82
C GLY A 69 -5.79 -25.43 -46.19
N MET A 70 -6.24 -24.64 -47.17
CA MET A 70 -5.60 -23.39 -47.57
C MET A 70 -6.11 -22.25 -46.68
N VAL A 71 -5.19 -21.45 -46.15
CA VAL A 71 -5.47 -20.48 -45.08
C VAL A 71 -4.77 -19.16 -45.32
N MET A 72 -5.50 -18.08 -45.04
CA MET A 72 -5.04 -16.70 -45.01
C MET A 72 -4.92 -16.24 -43.56
N LEU A 73 -3.93 -15.43 -43.25
CA LEU A 73 -3.79 -14.81 -41.93
C LEU A 73 -4.13 -13.32 -42.01
N ASP A 74 -5.11 -12.89 -41.22
CA ASP A 74 -5.35 -11.49 -40.91
C ASP A 74 -4.69 -11.16 -39.57
N VAL A 75 -3.61 -10.39 -39.62
CA VAL A 75 -2.81 -9.98 -38.47
C VAL A 75 -3.17 -8.55 -38.09
N ASP A 76 -3.76 -8.39 -36.92
CA ASP A 76 -4.08 -7.11 -36.28
C ASP A 76 -3.14 -6.87 -35.11
N VAL A 77 -2.40 -5.76 -35.15
CA VAL A 77 -1.60 -5.31 -34.01
C VAL A 77 -2.41 -4.28 -33.23
N LEU A 78 -2.87 -4.68 -32.05
CA LEU A 78 -3.67 -3.88 -31.15
C LEU A 78 -2.81 -3.29 -30.04
N ALA A 79 -2.94 -1.99 -29.81
CA ALA A 79 -2.39 -1.31 -28.64
C ALA A 79 -3.55 -0.73 -27.82
N TYR A 80 -3.66 -1.10 -26.54
CA TYR A 80 -4.76 -0.69 -25.66
C TYR A 80 -6.16 -0.96 -26.27
N GLY A 81 -6.29 -2.02 -27.07
CA GLY A 81 -7.53 -2.39 -27.78
C GLY A 81 -7.81 -1.65 -29.08
N TYR A 82 -6.95 -0.74 -29.52
CA TYR A 82 -7.06 -0.09 -30.81
C TYR A 82 -6.11 -0.76 -31.83
N SER A 83 -6.64 -1.26 -32.94
CA SER A 83 -5.81 -1.79 -34.04
C SER A 83 -5.17 -0.62 -34.79
N PHE A 84 -3.84 -0.56 -34.79
CA PHE A 84 -3.10 0.49 -35.51
C PHE A 84 -2.40 -0.04 -36.77
N LEU A 85 -2.30 -1.36 -36.92
CA LEU A 85 -1.67 -2.02 -38.04
C LEU A 85 -2.42 -3.31 -38.36
N THR A 86 -2.96 -3.40 -39.57
CA THR A 86 -3.64 -4.60 -40.07
C THR A 86 -2.92 -5.06 -41.32
N MET A 87 -2.57 -6.34 -41.36
CA MET A 87 -1.90 -6.99 -42.49
C MET A 87 -2.63 -8.26 -42.86
N ARG A 88 -2.74 -8.53 -44.16
CA ARG A 88 -3.27 -9.79 -44.68
C ARG A 88 -2.12 -10.54 -45.36
N ILE A 89 -1.84 -11.75 -44.89
CA ILE A 89 -0.73 -12.57 -45.36
C ILE A 89 -1.32 -13.89 -45.89
N ASP A 90 -1.08 -14.18 -47.16
CA ASP A 90 -1.29 -15.53 -47.70
C ASP A 90 -0.06 -16.39 -47.34
N LEU A 91 -0.25 -17.46 -46.58
CA LEU A 91 0.86 -18.35 -46.21
C LEU A 91 1.41 -19.12 -47.42
N CYS A 92 0.65 -19.18 -48.51
CA CYS A 92 1.02 -19.95 -49.70
C CYS A 92 1.96 -19.18 -50.64
N ASP A 93 2.06 -17.85 -50.48
CA ASP A 93 2.99 -17.02 -51.25
C ASP A 93 4.45 -17.18 -50.79
N TYR A 94 4.68 -17.71 -49.58
CA TYR A 94 6.00 -17.77 -48.94
C TYR A 94 6.71 -19.15 -49.03
N ASP A 95 6.14 -20.12 -49.76
CA ASP A 95 6.67 -21.49 -49.95
C ASP A 95 7.15 -22.17 -48.64
N LEU A 96 6.38 -21.97 -47.56
CA LEU A 96 6.66 -22.54 -46.24
C LEU A 96 6.18 -23.99 -46.19
N SER A 97 7.12 -24.94 -46.17
CA SER A 97 6.84 -26.38 -46.09
C SER A 97 5.96 -26.72 -44.89
N GLY A 98 4.79 -27.32 -45.12
CA GLY A 98 3.84 -27.73 -44.07
C GLY A 98 2.73 -26.72 -43.76
N PHE A 99 2.81 -25.49 -44.28
CA PHE A 99 1.76 -24.48 -44.12
C PHE A 99 0.81 -24.37 -45.31
N CYS A 100 1.21 -24.82 -46.51
CA CYS A 100 0.35 -24.83 -47.71
C CYS A 100 0.45 -26.14 -48.53
N PRO A 101 -0.59 -26.99 -48.53
CA PRO A 101 -1.76 -26.92 -47.65
C PRO A 101 -1.34 -27.18 -46.20
N MET A 102 -2.00 -26.51 -45.25
CA MET A 102 -1.81 -26.82 -43.85
C MET A 102 -2.31 -28.24 -43.61
N ILE A 103 -1.52 -29.05 -42.91
CA ILE A 103 -1.86 -30.42 -42.56
C ILE A 103 -2.00 -30.54 -41.05
N SER A 104 -2.92 -31.40 -40.61
CA SER A 104 -3.05 -31.70 -39.18
C SER A 104 -1.81 -32.48 -38.73
N GLN A 105 -1.02 -31.84 -37.87
CA GLN A 105 0.27 -32.34 -37.40
C GLN A 105 0.67 -31.62 -36.10
N ASN A 106 1.44 -32.31 -35.26
CA ASN A 106 2.24 -31.69 -34.20
C ASN A 106 3.42 -30.96 -34.83
N LEU A 107 3.41 -29.63 -34.71
CA LEU A 107 4.41 -28.74 -35.28
C LEU A 107 5.35 -28.27 -34.18
N THR A 108 6.64 -28.60 -34.33
CA THR A 108 7.72 -28.14 -33.46
C THR A 108 8.70 -27.28 -34.24
N VAL A 109 8.76 -26.00 -33.92
CA VAL A 109 9.70 -25.01 -34.46
C VAL A 109 10.65 -24.59 -33.32
N PRO A 110 11.84 -25.21 -33.23
CA PRO A 110 12.73 -24.99 -32.08
C PRO A 110 13.34 -23.59 -32.04
N SER A 111 13.60 -22.98 -33.20
CA SER A 111 14.00 -21.56 -33.31
C SER A 111 14.03 -21.17 -34.78
N ALA A 112 13.09 -20.33 -35.22
CA ALA A 112 13.08 -19.70 -36.54
C ALA A 112 13.43 -18.21 -36.38
N VAL A 113 14.41 -17.73 -37.16
CA VAL A 113 14.74 -16.29 -37.22
C VAL A 113 14.25 -15.75 -38.54
N LEU A 114 13.30 -14.83 -38.49
CA LEU A 114 12.71 -14.15 -39.64
C LEU A 114 13.18 -12.71 -39.66
N THR A 115 13.60 -12.23 -40.84
CA THR A 115 13.91 -10.81 -41.05
C THR A 115 12.65 -10.08 -41.51
N LEU A 116 12.21 -9.07 -40.77
CA LEU A 116 11.09 -8.23 -41.17
C LEU A 116 11.54 -7.16 -42.16
N SER A 117 10.61 -6.75 -43.04
CA SER A 117 10.84 -5.60 -43.91
C SER A 117 10.86 -4.29 -43.12
N ASP A 118 11.61 -3.30 -43.61
CA ASP A 118 11.76 -1.99 -42.97
C ASP A 118 10.41 -1.27 -42.80
N ASP A 119 9.44 -1.52 -43.70
CA ASP A 119 8.10 -0.94 -43.65
C ASP A 119 7.34 -1.35 -42.39
N ILE A 120 7.41 -2.63 -41.99
CA ILE A 120 6.74 -3.16 -40.79
C ILE A 120 7.35 -2.54 -39.53
N ILE A 121 8.69 -2.44 -39.49
CA ILE A 121 9.41 -1.89 -38.33
C ILE A 121 9.16 -0.40 -38.19
N SER A 122 9.08 0.34 -39.31
CA SER A 122 8.76 1.77 -39.30
C SER A 122 7.33 2.06 -38.81
N GLY A 123 6.41 1.10 -39.00
CA GLY A 123 5.03 1.17 -38.48
C GLY A 123 4.93 1.03 -36.96
N ILE A 124 5.96 0.51 -36.28
CA ILE A 124 5.98 0.39 -34.82
C ILE A 124 6.56 1.68 -34.22
N PRO A 125 5.76 2.47 -33.49
CA PRO A 125 6.24 3.73 -32.95
C PRO A 125 7.33 3.48 -31.89
N GLY A 126 8.38 4.29 -31.88
CA GLY A 126 9.52 4.16 -30.94
C GLY A 126 9.13 4.17 -29.45
N ILE A 127 7.94 4.71 -29.13
CA ILE A 127 7.39 4.68 -27.77
C ILE A 127 7.08 3.26 -27.29
N ALA A 128 6.77 2.31 -28.18
CA ALA A 128 6.49 0.92 -27.83
C ALA A 128 7.69 0.23 -27.13
N TYR A 129 8.92 0.64 -27.47
CA TYR A 129 10.14 0.08 -26.90
C TYR A 129 10.58 0.74 -25.58
N THR A 130 10.00 1.88 -25.22
CA THR A 130 10.44 2.69 -24.06
C THR A 130 9.35 2.88 -23.01
N PHE A 131 8.07 2.80 -23.41
CA PHE A 131 6.94 2.99 -22.52
C PHE A 131 6.71 1.75 -21.66
N PRO A 132 6.83 1.82 -20.33
CA PRO A 132 6.83 0.63 -19.49
C PRO A 132 5.47 -0.08 -19.49
N ASP A 133 5.50 -1.41 -19.38
CA ASP A 133 4.31 -2.27 -19.21
C ASP A 133 3.24 -2.06 -20.28
N LEU A 134 3.69 -2.02 -21.54
CA LEU A 134 2.84 -1.85 -22.72
C LEU A 134 1.73 -2.92 -22.78
N ASP A 135 0.47 -2.49 -22.95
CA ASP A 135 -0.69 -3.36 -23.19
C ASP A 135 -0.88 -3.50 -24.71
N ALA A 136 -0.04 -4.32 -25.35
CA ALA A 136 -0.11 -4.61 -26.78
C ALA A 136 -0.39 -6.09 -27.03
N VAL A 137 -1.20 -6.37 -28.06
CA VAL A 137 -1.61 -7.72 -28.45
C VAL A 137 -1.52 -7.83 -29.96
N VAL A 138 -0.90 -8.89 -30.46
CA VAL A 138 -0.98 -9.27 -31.86
C VAL A 138 -2.08 -10.32 -31.97
N ARG A 139 -3.18 -9.97 -32.63
CA ARG A 139 -4.28 -10.88 -32.94
C ARG A 139 -4.09 -11.41 -34.35
N VAL A 140 -4.10 -12.72 -34.49
CA VAL A 140 -4.02 -13.41 -35.78
C VAL A 140 -5.32 -14.16 -35.98
N ASN A 141 -6.11 -13.72 -36.95
CA ASN A 141 -7.32 -14.39 -37.38
C ASN A 141 -7.01 -15.23 -38.61
N MET A 142 -7.23 -16.54 -38.49
CA MET A 142 -7.01 -17.49 -39.58
C MET A 142 -8.30 -17.64 -40.37
N ILE A 143 -8.26 -17.40 -41.67
CA ILE A 143 -9.41 -17.45 -42.57
C ILE A 143 -9.18 -18.54 -43.60
N SER A 144 -10.16 -19.42 -43.81
CA SER A 144 -10.06 -20.43 -44.86
C SER A 144 -10.29 -19.80 -46.23
N ASN A 145 -9.43 -20.10 -47.20
CA ASN A 145 -9.56 -19.57 -48.57
C ASN A 145 -10.77 -20.16 -49.31
N SER A 146 -11.18 -21.40 -48.97
CA SER A 146 -12.29 -22.08 -49.65
C SER A 146 -13.67 -21.58 -49.21
N THR A 147 -13.85 -21.30 -47.92
CA THR A 147 -15.13 -20.85 -47.36
C THR A 147 -15.18 -19.35 -47.08
N ASN A 148 -14.03 -18.68 -47.06
CA ASN A 148 -13.88 -17.28 -46.66
C ASN A 148 -14.45 -16.98 -45.26
N THR A 149 -14.40 -17.98 -44.37
CA THR A 149 -14.82 -17.89 -42.97
C THR A 149 -13.63 -17.98 -42.03
N SER A 150 -13.70 -17.28 -40.89
CA SER A 150 -12.72 -17.44 -39.80
C SER A 150 -12.77 -18.89 -39.30
N VAL A 151 -11.59 -19.51 -39.23
CA VAL A 151 -11.37 -20.87 -38.75
C VAL A 151 -11.02 -20.84 -37.28
N THR A 152 -10.09 -19.96 -36.89
CA THR A 152 -9.65 -19.79 -35.51
C THR A 152 -8.99 -18.45 -35.34
N CYS A 153 -9.01 -17.94 -34.12
CA CYS A 153 -8.36 -16.72 -33.70
C CYS A 153 -7.32 -17.05 -32.63
N VAL A 154 -6.11 -16.49 -32.75
CA VAL A 154 -5.09 -16.55 -31.69
C VAL A 154 -4.52 -15.17 -31.38
N GLU A 155 -4.19 -14.93 -30.12
CA GLU A 155 -3.64 -13.69 -29.60
C GLU A 155 -2.31 -13.92 -28.89
N ALA A 156 -1.33 -13.07 -29.18
CA ALA A 156 -0.05 -13.03 -28.49
C ALA A 156 0.11 -11.69 -27.78
N SER A 157 0.27 -11.70 -26.45
CA SER A 157 0.52 -10.49 -25.67
C SER A 157 1.97 -10.04 -25.83
N VAL A 158 2.18 -8.81 -26.28
CA VAL A 158 3.51 -8.23 -26.48
C VAL A 158 3.90 -7.41 -25.27
N VAL A 159 5.03 -7.78 -24.67
CA VAL A 159 5.66 -7.04 -23.58
C VAL A 159 6.99 -6.47 -24.05
N ASN A 160 7.42 -5.36 -23.45
CA ASN A 160 8.74 -4.80 -23.68
C ASN A 160 9.65 -5.03 -22.47
N SER A 161 10.93 -4.71 -22.63
CA SER A 161 11.93 -4.82 -21.55
C SER A 161 11.81 -3.75 -20.45
N SER A 162 10.84 -2.84 -20.56
CA SER A 162 10.64 -1.74 -19.60
C SER A 162 9.44 -2.03 -18.69
N THR A 163 9.64 -1.97 -17.38
CA THR A 163 8.55 -2.19 -16.42
C THR A 163 8.53 -1.12 -15.34
N VAL A 164 7.34 -0.81 -14.82
CA VAL A 164 7.18 0.05 -13.65
C VAL A 164 7.66 -0.66 -12.38
N TYR A 165 7.47 -1.98 -12.31
CA TYR A 165 7.85 -2.76 -11.14
C TYR A 165 9.37 -2.80 -11.01
N GLN A 166 9.88 -2.23 -9.94
CA GLN A 166 11.30 -2.23 -9.66
C GLN A 166 11.53 -2.55 -8.20
N ALA A 167 12.02 -3.77 -7.93
CA ALA A 167 12.31 -4.25 -6.58
C ALA A 167 13.18 -3.27 -5.78
N ALA A 168 14.14 -2.61 -6.43
CA ALA A 168 15.00 -1.61 -5.80
C ALA A 168 14.21 -0.39 -5.25
N VAL A 169 13.14 0.03 -5.92
CA VAL A 169 12.28 1.14 -5.46
C VAL A 169 11.53 0.72 -4.20
N GLY A 170 10.91 -0.47 -4.20
CA GLY A 170 10.23 -1.03 -3.03
C GLY A 170 11.14 -1.10 -1.80
N TRP A 171 12.34 -1.70 -1.93
CA TRP A 171 13.29 -1.80 -0.82
C TRP A 171 13.87 -0.45 -0.37
N THR A 172 14.07 0.50 -1.29
CA THR A 172 14.51 1.86 -0.94
C THR A 172 13.45 2.56 -0.09
N LEU A 173 12.17 2.44 -0.45
CA LEU A 173 11.06 2.98 0.32
C LEU A 173 10.93 2.30 1.69
N ALA A 174 11.19 0.99 1.77
CA ALA A 174 11.23 0.26 3.03
C ALA A 174 12.33 0.80 3.97
N VAL A 175 13.53 1.05 3.44
CA VAL A 175 14.64 1.65 4.21
C VAL A 175 14.30 3.07 4.67
N ILE A 176 13.75 3.92 3.79
CA ILE A 176 13.35 5.29 4.16
C ILE A 176 12.29 5.27 5.27
N THR A 177 11.31 4.38 5.18
CA THR A 177 10.27 4.21 6.19
C THR A 177 10.86 3.72 7.51
N GLY A 178 11.73 2.71 7.47
CA GLY A 178 12.46 2.22 8.64
C GLY A 178 13.28 3.31 9.33
N LEU A 179 14.05 4.09 8.56
CA LEU A 179 14.81 5.24 9.07
C LEU A 179 13.89 6.27 9.76
N GLY A 180 12.72 6.54 9.19
CA GLY A 180 11.70 7.40 9.79
C GLY A 180 11.21 6.87 11.15
N LEU A 181 10.89 5.58 11.22
CA LEU A 181 10.46 4.92 12.45
C LEU A 181 11.57 5.02 13.51
N PHE A 182 12.79 4.58 13.20
CA PHE A 182 13.92 4.60 14.13
C PHE A 182 14.28 6.03 14.57
N ALA A 183 14.31 7.00 13.66
CA ALA A 183 14.55 8.39 14.01
C ALA A 183 13.51 8.91 15.01
N SER A 184 12.22 8.61 14.80
CA SER A 184 11.17 9.02 15.75
C SER A 184 11.42 8.47 17.17
N ILE A 185 11.91 7.23 17.28
CA ILE A 185 12.20 6.59 18.57
C ILE A 185 13.44 7.21 19.21
N ILE A 186 14.52 7.40 18.45
CA ILE A 186 15.75 8.05 18.93
C ILE A 186 15.42 9.42 19.51
N LEU A 187 14.67 10.24 18.78
CA LEU A 187 14.28 11.57 19.23
C LEU A 187 13.39 11.53 20.48
N SER A 188 12.49 10.53 20.58
CA SER A 188 11.68 10.33 21.79
C SER A 188 12.55 10.02 23.00
N VAL A 189 13.55 9.14 22.86
CA VAL A 189 14.47 8.78 23.95
C VAL A 189 15.37 9.95 24.36
N LEU A 190 15.77 10.80 23.41
CA LEU A 190 16.52 12.02 23.68
C LEU A 190 15.68 13.15 24.30
N GLY A 191 14.37 12.98 24.44
CA GLY A 191 13.45 13.96 25.02
C GLY A 191 12.86 14.97 24.04
N TYR A 192 13.11 14.82 22.73
CA TYR A 192 12.53 15.65 21.66
C TYR A 192 11.13 15.17 21.25
N LEU A 193 10.19 15.14 22.19
CA LEU A 193 8.85 14.56 22.01
C LEU A 193 8.07 15.20 20.84
N SER A 194 8.05 16.53 20.72
CA SER A 194 7.28 17.22 19.65
C SER A 194 7.81 16.96 18.24
N ILE A 195 9.13 16.77 18.09
CA ILE A 195 9.73 16.49 16.78
C ILE A 195 9.58 14.99 16.48
N SER A 196 9.73 14.14 17.49
CA SER A 196 9.46 12.71 17.40
C SER A 196 8.05 12.42 16.87
N THR A 197 7.02 13.11 17.40
CA THR A 197 5.63 12.93 16.95
C THR A 197 5.43 13.42 15.51
N GLN A 198 6.07 14.52 15.11
CA GLN A 198 6.03 14.99 13.72
C GLN A 198 6.68 14.02 12.75
N ILE A 199 7.86 13.47 13.07
CA ILE A 199 8.51 12.46 12.22
C ILE A 199 7.66 11.20 12.15
N SER A 200 7.18 10.71 13.31
CA SER A 200 6.32 9.53 13.38
C SER A 200 5.05 9.70 12.55
N PHE A 201 4.43 10.88 12.56
CA PHE A 201 3.27 11.18 11.70
C PHE A 201 3.63 11.08 10.21
N ARG A 202 4.73 11.71 9.78
CA ARG A 202 5.16 11.69 8.38
C ARG A 202 5.44 10.27 7.89
N THR A 203 6.10 9.47 8.73
CA THR A 203 6.39 8.07 8.44
C THR A 203 5.11 7.23 8.39
N ALA A 204 4.20 7.40 9.34
CA ALA A 204 2.92 6.68 9.35
C ALA A 204 2.07 7.05 8.12
N LEU A 205 2.03 8.33 7.74
CA LEU A 205 1.29 8.78 6.55
C LEU A 205 1.86 8.16 5.26
N LEU A 206 3.19 8.13 5.11
CA LEU A 206 3.85 7.48 3.97
C LEU A 206 3.53 5.98 3.93
N LEU A 207 3.68 5.28 5.06
CA LEU A 207 3.42 3.84 5.14
C LEU A 207 1.94 3.51 4.89
N SER A 208 1.00 4.25 5.49
CA SER A 208 -0.44 4.03 5.25
C SER A 208 -0.85 4.31 3.80
N PHE A 209 -0.20 5.27 3.12
CA PHE A 209 -0.44 5.50 1.70
C PHE A 209 0.11 4.35 0.84
N MET A 210 1.31 3.85 1.12
CA MET A 210 1.85 2.69 0.41
C MET A 210 1.01 1.43 0.64
N GLN A 211 0.54 1.21 1.88
CA GLN A 211 -0.41 0.15 2.21
C GLN A 211 -1.73 0.32 1.43
N SER A 212 -2.24 1.54 1.26
CA SER A 212 -3.45 1.75 0.46
C SER A 212 -3.23 1.43 -1.02
N GLN A 213 -2.04 1.69 -1.58
CA GLN A 213 -1.68 1.28 -2.94
C GLN A 213 -1.62 -0.25 -3.07
N ALA A 214 -0.97 -0.92 -2.11
CA ALA A 214 -0.92 -2.39 -2.07
C ALA A 214 -2.32 -2.99 -1.98
N MET A 215 -3.19 -2.43 -1.12
CA MET A 215 -4.59 -2.83 -0.98
C MET A 215 -5.41 -2.65 -2.27
N VAL A 216 -5.13 -1.62 -3.08
CA VAL A 216 -5.75 -1.48 -4.42
C VAL A 216 -5.36 -2.65 -5.31
N GLY A 217 -4.10 -3.07 -5.32
CA GLY A 217 -3.68 -4.24 -6.11
C GLY A 217 -4.34 -5.56 -5.66
N LEU A 218 -4.79 -5.65 -4.41
CA LEU A 218 -5.50 -6.80 -3.86
C LEU A 218 -6.99 -6.85 -4.22
N THR A 219 -7.57 -5.81 -4.84
CA THR A 219 -8.98 -5.83 -5.28
C THR A 219 -9.16 -6.70 -6.52
N ALA A 220 -10.35 -7.29 -6.69
CA ALA A 220 -10.69 -8.25 -7.74
C ALA A 220 -10.83 -7.64 -9.15
N MET A 221 -10.47 -6.36 -9.31
CA MET A 221 -10.66 -5.63 -10.57
C MET A 221 -9.64 -6.05 -11.63
N GLU A 222 -10.04 -5.92 -12.89
CA GLU A 222 -9.19 -6.27 -14.04
C GLU A 222 -8.23 -5.13 -14.37
N PHE A 223 -7.14 -5.07 -13.64
CA PHE A 223 -6.15 -4.01 -13.81
C PHE A 223 -5.29 -4.18 -15.08
N LYS A 224 -5.00 -3.07 -15.76
CA LYS A 224 -3.97 -2.98 -16.82
C LYS A 224 -2.56 -3.32 -16.29
N PRO A 225 -1.64 -3.91 -17.10
CA PRO A 225 -0.35 -4.45 -16.64
C PRO A 225 0.45 -3.44 -15.82
N MET A 226 0.46 -2.18 -16.26
CA MET A 226 1.09 -1.06 -15.57
C MET A 226 0.59 -0.86 -14.12
N ILE A 227 -0.72 -0.94 -13.86
CA ILE A 227 -1.27 -0.81 -12.50
C ILE A 227 -0.87 -2.03 -11.66
N GLN A 228 -0.88 -3.22 -12.27
CA GLN A 228 -0.46 -4.43 -11.59
C GLN A 228 0.99 -4.31 -11.11
N ASN A 229 1.89 -3.84 -11.97
CA ASN A 229 3.31 -3.63 -11.67
C ASN A 229 3.54 -2.49 -10.67
N TRP A 230 2.81 -1.37 -10.79
CA TRP A 230 2.85 -0.30 -9.80
C TRP A 230 2.43 -0.76 -8.40
N THR A 231 1.34 -1.50 -8.29
CA THR A 231 0.85 -1.99 -6.98
C THR A 231 1.75 -3.08 -6.40
N GLN A 232 2.47 -3.83 -7.25
CA GLN A 232 3.49 -4.80 -6.87
C GLN A 232 4.64 -4.15 -6.07
N ASP A 233 5.06 -2.92 -6.40
CA ASP A 233 6.16 -2.22 -5.69
C ASP A 233 5.90 -2.01 -4.19
N PHE A 234 4.63 -1.98 -3.78
CA PHE A 234 4.21 -1.70 -2.40
C PHE A 234 3.77 -2.95 -1.63
N GLN A 235 3.77 -4.13 -2.25
CA GLN A 235 3.29 -5.37 -1.65
C GLN A 235 4.02 -5.77 -0.36
N TRP A 236 5.30 -5.42 -0.24
CA TRP A 236 6.08 -5.64 0.98
C TRP A 236 5.47 -4.94 2.21
N THR A 237 4.69 -3.87 2.03
CA THR A 237 3.98 -3.17 3.13
C THR A 237 2.80 -3.98 3.69
N MET A 238 2.32 -4.95 2.93
CA MET A 238 1.37 -5.98 3.33
C MET A 238 2.08 -7.31 3.60
N SER A 239 3.41 -7.32 3.73
CA SER A 239 4.23 -8.51 4.01
C SER A 239 4.15 -9.63 2.96
N ILE A 240 3.73 -9.33 1.73
CA ILE A 240 3.87 -10.27 0.61
C ILE A 240 5.31 -10.20 0.13
N VAL A 241 6.10 -11.23 0.46
CA VAL A 241 7.50 -11.39 0.06
C VAL A 241 7.72 -12.87 -0.24
N HIS A 242 8.29 -13.17 -1.41
CA HIS A 242 8.61 -14.54 -1.78
C HIS A 242 9.99 -14.96 -1.26
N THR A 243 10.05 -16.17 -0.72
CA THR A 243 11.27 -16.84 -0.27
C THR A 243 11.02 -18.33 -0.25
N ASP A 244 11.89 -19.13 -0.87
CA ASP A 244 11.70 -20.60 -1.02
C ASP A 244 11.53 -21.34 0.33
N PHE A 245 12.24 -20.87 1.36
CA PHE A 245 12.12 -21.42 2.71
C PHE A 245 10.73 -21.19 3.33
N LEU A 246 10.13 -20.02 3.08
CA LEU A 246 8.80 -19.72 3.58
C LEU A 246 7.77 -20.62 2.89
N ASP A 247 7.85 -20.76 1.56
CA ASP A 247 6.97 -21.65 0.79
C ASP A 247 7.03 -23.10 1.29
N THR A 248 8.22 -23.56 1.67
CA THR A 248 8.41 -24.90 2.23
C THR A 248 7.70 -25.07 3.58
N ILE A 249 7.84 -24.08 4.49
CA ILE A 249 7.22 -24.13 5.82
C ILE A 249 5.70 -23.99 5.73
N THR A 250 5.20 -23.06 4.92
CA THR A 250 3.76 -22.82 4.78
C THR A 250 3.07 -24.02 4.17
N THR A 251 3.63 -24.58 3.10
CA THR A 251 3.14 -25.83 2.49
C THR A 251 3.17 -27.00 3.47
N TRP A 252 4.22 -27.12 4.28
CA TRP A 252 4.30 -28.15 5.32
C TRP A 252 3.21 -27.97 6.39
N PHE A 253 3.00 -26.74 6.86
CA PHE A 253 1.99 -26.42 7.87
C PHE A 253 0.58 -26.70 7.34
N GLN A 254 0.28 -26.26 6.12
CA GLN A 254 -1.00 -26.47 5.45
C GLN A 254 -1.31 -27.97 5.32
N ARG A 255 -0.36 -28.77 4.80
CA ARG A 255 -0.51 -30.23 4.68
C ARG A 255 -0.70 -30.92 6.02
N SER A 256 0.05 -30.49 7.04
CA SER A 256 -0.03 -31.07 8.40
C SER A 256 -1.35 -30.78 9.09
N THR A 257 -2.06 -29.75 8.65
CA THR A 257 -3.31 -29.27 9.26
C THR A 257 -4.56 -29.66 8.44
N GLY A 258 -4.38 -30.49 7.42
CA GLY A 258 -5.45 -31.07 6.61
C GLY A 258 -5.83 -30.26 5.36
N GLY A 259 -5.07 -29.21 5.02
CA GLY A 259 -5.25 -28.45 3.78
C GLY A 259 -4.51 -29.06 2.58
N THR A 260 -4.98 -28.78 1.38
CA THR A 260 -4.36 -29.20 0.12
C THR A 260 -3.71 -28.00 -0.58
N PRO A 261 -2.38 -27.95 -0.72
CA PRO A 261 -1.71 -26.81 -1.35
C PRO A 261 -2.01 -26.74 -2.85
N SER A 262 -2.05 -25.52 -3.39
CA SER A 262 -2.12 -25.31 -4.84
C SER A 262 -0.80 -25.66 -5.53
N THR A 263 -0.90 -26.05 -6.80
CA THR A 263 0.24 -26.35 -7.70
C THR A 263 0.29 -25.40 -8.90
N LEU A 264 -0.41 -24.25 -8.82
CA LEU A 264 -0.60 -23.32 -9.93
C LEU A 264 0.73 -22.79 -10.48
N ARG A 265 1.71 -22.52 -9.62
CA ARG A 265 3.04 -22.07 -10.05
C ARG A 265 3.92 -23.23 -10.49
N SER A 266 3.84 -24.37 -9.81
CA SER A 266 4.64 -25.56 -10.18
C SER A 266 4.27 -26.14 -11.54
N GLU A 267 3.02 -25.99 -11.97
CA GLU A 267 2.52 -26.45 -13.27
C GLU A 267 2.66 -25.40 -14.39
N ALA A 268 3.10 -24.18 -14.05
CA ALA A 268 3.27 -23.06 -14.98
C ALA A 268 4.34 -23.29 -16.07
N GLY A 269 5.25 -24.24 -15.87
CA GLY A 269 6.27 -24.61 -16.87
C GLY A 269 5.77 -25.59 -17.93
N THR A 270 4.61 -26.21 -17.72
CA THR A 270 4.00 -27.23 -18.60
C THR A 270 2.67 -26.78 -19.19
N ILE A 271 2.09 -25.71 -18.64
CA ILE A 271 0.82 -25.12 -19.08
C ILE A 271 1.14 -23.70 -19.50
N SER A 272 0.69 -23.29 -20.69
CA SER A 272 0.65 -21.89 -21.10
C SER A 272 -0.32 -21.14 -20.19
N ILE A 273 0.16 -20.68 -19.04
CA ILE A 273 -0.61 -19.78 -18.18
C ILE A 273 -0.61 -18.43 -18.90
N GLY A 274 -1.53 -18.29 -19.86
CA GLY A 274 -1.94 -16.99 -20.32
C GLY A 274 -2.44 -16.22 -19.10
N LEU A 275 -1.74 -15.16 -18.73
CA LEU A 275 -2.34 -14.04 -18.01
C LEU A 275 -3.32 -13.37 -18.98
N LEU A 276 -4.38 -14.09 -19.29
CA LEU A 276 -5.41 -13.69 -20.24
C LEU A 276 -6.14 -12.52 -19.63
N LYS A 277 -6.04 -11.39 -20.32
CA LYS A 277 -6.68 -10.16 -19.91
C LYS A 277 -7.52 -9.63 -21.05
N ARG A 278 -8.73 -10.17 -21.22
CA ARG A 278 -9.91 -9.39 -21.58
C ARG A 278 -11.24 -10.16 -21.61
N SER A 279 -12.27 -9.43 -21.18
CA SER A 279 -13.66 -9.37 -21.67
C SER A 279 -14.09 -10.36 -22.76
N ASP A 280 -14.80 -11.40 -22.36
CA ASP A 280 -16.25 -11.46 -22.50
C ASP A 280 -16.82 -12.45 -21.47
N GLU A 281 -18.07 -12.23 -21.05
CA GLU A 281 -18.81 -13.16 -20.20
C GLU A 281 -18.96 -14.51 -20.92
N VAL A 282 -18.08 -15.48 -20.62
CA VAL A 282 -18.46 -16.90 -20.60
C VAL A 282 -17.91 -17.53 -19.32
N LEU A 283 -18.83 -17.68 -18.38
CA LEU A 283 -18.75 -18.63 -17.27
C LEU A 283 -18.48 -20.03 -17.83
N VAL A 284 -17.26 -20.53 -17.70
CA VAL A 284 -17.02 -21.98 -17.57
C VAL A 284 -16.39 -22.21 -16.21
N GLY A 285 -17.24 -22.60 -15.27
CA GLY A 285 -16.80 -23.01 -13.94
C GLY A 285 -15.93 -24.26 -14.03
N ARG A 286 -14.94 -24.33 -13.14
CA ARG A 286 -14.46 -25.57 -12.54
C ARG A 286 -13.72 -25.24 -11.25
N SER A 287 -14.40 -25.43 -10.12
CA SER A 287 -13.72 -25.68 -8.87
C SER A 287 -13.82 -27.16 -8.53
N MET A 288 -12.73 -27.64 -7.94
CA MET A 288 -12.57 -28.81 -7.10
C MET A 288 -12.17 -30.12 -7.78
N SER A 289 -11.01 -30.57 -7.30
CA SER A 289 -10.35 -31.86 -7.50
C SER A 289 -9.44 -31.96 -8.71
N ALA A 290 -8.16 -31.98 -8.41
CA ALA A 290 -7.07 -32.49 -9.23
C ALA A 290 -7.49 -33.76 -9.99
N SER A 291 -7.69 -33.64 -11.31
CA SER A 291 -7.44 -34.70 -12.29
C SER A 291 -7.65 -34.18 -13.72
N ALA A 292 -6.61 -34.30 -14.55
CA ALA A 292 -6.67 -34.51 -16.00
C ALA A 292 -7.76 -33.75 -16.81
N SER A 293 -7.56 -32.46 -17.05
CA SER A 293 -7.94 -31.72 -18.28
C SER A 293 -7.81 -30.22 -18.00
N GLY A 294 -6.86 -29.56 -18.67
CA GLY A 294 -6.47 -28.17 -18.42
C GLY A 294 -7.63 -27.19 -18.61
N ALA A 295 -8.17 -26.70 -17.49
CA ALA A 295 -9.09 -25.56 -17.47
C ALA A 295 -8.30 -24.29 -17.14
N GLU A 296 -8.45 -23.26 -17.96
CA GLU A 296 -7.82 -21.95 -17.75
C GLU A 296 -8.48 -21.22 -16.56
N VAL A 297 -7.69 -20.77 -15.59
CA VAL A 297 -8.17 -20.06 -14.40
C VAL A 297 -7.77 -18.58 -14.49
N LEU A 298 -8.77 -17.71 -14.61
CA LEU A 298 -8.54 -16.26 -14.59
C LEU A 298 -8.13 -15.78 -13.20
N LEU A 299 -6.86 -15.41 -13.05
CA LEU A 299 -6.28 -14.90 -11.82
C LEU A 299 -6.70 -13.45 -11.59
N ARG A 300 -7.54 -13.20 -10.55
CA ARG A 300 -7.94 -11.85 -10.11
C ARG A 300 -7.54 -11.59 -8.65
N GLY A 301 -7.51 -10.30 -8.29
CA GLY A 301 -7.34 -9.82 -6.91
C GLY A 301 -6.15 -10.40 -6.14
N ILE A 302 -6.43 -10.92 -4.94
CA ILE A 302 -5.40 -11.40 -4.00
C ILE A 302 -4.60 -12.54 -4.63
N ILE A 303 -5.26 -13.49 -5.30
CA ILE A 303 -4.63 -14.65 -5.92
C ILE A 303 -3.64 -14.21 -7.00
N ARG A 304 -4.06 -13.28 -7.87
CA ARG A 304 -3.20 -12.71 -8.91
C ARG A 304 -1.95 -12.04 -8.33
N MET A 305 -2.12 -11.27 -7.26
CA MET A 305 -1.01 -10.58 -6.59
C MET A 305 -0.03 -11.59 -5.98
N GLY A 306 -0.53 -12.66 -5.34
CA GLY A 306 0.29 -13.75 -4.82
C GLY A 306 1.06 -14.47 -5.93
N TYR A 307 0.39 -14.82 -7.02
CA TYR A 307 1.01 -15.48 -8.17
C TYR A 307 2.16 -14.66 -8.76
N ARG A 308 1.95 -13.35 -8.97
CA ARG A 308 3.00 -12.43 -9.45
C ARG A 308 4.14 -12.23 -8.46
N ALA A 309 3.86 -12.33 -7.16
CA ALA A 309 4.89 -12.32 -6.15
C ALA A 309 5.71 -13.62 -6.10
N GLY A 310 5.29 -14.69 -6.81
CA GLY A 310 5.92 -16.01 -6.76
C GLY A 310 5.37 -16.92 -5.66
N LEU A 311 4.24 -16.56 -5.05
CA LEU A 311 3.58 -17.35 -4.01
C LEU A 311 2.49 -18.24 -4.62
N GLU A 312 2.36 -19.46 -4.08
CA GLU A 312 1.19 -20.30 -4.32
C GLU A 312 -0.07 -19.67 -3.72
N SER A 313 -1.23 -19.87 -4.35
CA SER A 313 -2.47 -19.18 -3.97
C SER A 313 -2.91 -19.50 -2.54
N THR A 314 -2.71 -20.74 -2.09
CA THR A 314 -3.06 -21.18 -0.74
C THR A 314 -2.08 -20.71 0.33
N ASN A 315 -0.86 -20.34 -0.05
CA ASN A 315 0.19 -19.94 0.90
C ASN A 315 0.21 -18.43 1.19
N ILE A 316 -0.63 -17.63 0.53
CA ILE A 316 -0.61 -16.16 0.63
C ILE A 316 -0.84 -15.70 2.07
N PHE A 317 -1.87 -16.24 2.74
CA PHE A 317 -2.21 -15.87 4.11
C PHE A 317 -1.05 -16.19 5.08
N MET A 318 -0.57 -17.43 5.06
CA MET A 318 0.46 -17.90 5.97
C MET A 318 1.80 -17.18 5.76
N THR A 319 2.23 -17.01 4.51
CA THR A 319 3.48 -16.29 4.21
C THR A 319 3.40 -14.85 4.69
N GLY A 320 2.31 -14.13 4.35
CA GLY A 320 2.10 -12.75 4.79
C GLY A 320 2.13 -12.62 6.31
N HIS A 321 1.48 -13.56 7.01
CA HIS A 321 1.40 -13.55 8.45
C HIS A 321 2.74 -13.84 9.15
N LEU A 322 3.50 -14.83 8.66
CA LEU A 322 4.83 -15.18 9.18
C LEU A 322 5.84 -14.04 8.98
N VAL A 323 5.85 -13.44 7.78
CA VAL A 323 6.73 -12.30 7.47
C VAL A 323 6.42 -11.11 8.38
N PHE A 324 5.13 -10.81 8.61
CA PHE A 324 4.74 -9.75 9.54
C PHE A 324 5.27 -9.99 10.96
N HIS A 325 5.12 -11.21 11.49
CA HIS A 325 5.62 -11.56 12.82
C HIS A 325 7.14 -11.53 12.90
N PHE A 326 7.83 -11.97 11.86
CA PHE A 326 9.27 -11.87 11.76
C PHE A 326 9.74 -10.40 11.81
N ILE A 327 9.15 -9.53 10.99
CA ILE A 327 9.44 -8.08 11.00
C ILE A 327 9.10 -7.47 12.36
N ALA A 328 7.98 -7.85 12.97
CA ALA A 328 7.58 -7.39 14.30
C ALA A 328 8.62 -7.76 15.37
N ILE A 329 9.13 -9.00 15.36
CA ILE A 329 10.18 -9.47 16.28
C ILE A 329 11.49 -8.70 16.02
N VAL A 330 11.91 -8.55 14.77
CA VAL A 330 13.13 -7.81 14.41
C VAL A 330 13.02 -6.34 14.85
N MET A 331 11.89 -5.70 14.59
CA MET A 331 11.61 -4.34 15.05
C MET A 331 11.62 -4.23 16.57
N LEU A 332 11.04 -5.22 17.28
CA LEU A 332 11.08 -5.28 18.73
C LEU A 332 12.52 -5.38 19.23
N LEU A 333 13.31 -6.33 18.74
CA LEU A 333 14.73 -6.48 19.10
C LEU A 333 15.53 -5.20 18.82
N ALA A 334 15.25 -4.52 17.70
CA ALA A 334 15.87 -3.24 17.37
C ALA A 334 15.48 -2.13 18.36
N LEU A 335 14.22 -2.07 18.82
CA LEU A 335 13.79 -1.15 19.88
C LEU A 335 14.52 -1.41 21.21
N ILE A 336 14.67 -2.68 21.56
CA ILE A 336 15.40 -3.13 22.76
C ILE A 336 16.86 -2.69 22.67
N ALA A 337 17.53 -3.05 21.57
CA ALA A 337 18.92 -2.74 21.31
C ALA A 337 19.16 -1.22 21.31
N LEU A 338 18.26 -0.45 20.68
CA LEU A 338 18.35 1.00 20.65
C LEU A 338 18.22 1.61 22.04
N LYS A 339 17.29 1.12 22.88
CA LYS A 339 17.11 1.63 24.24
C LYS A 339 18.33 1.35 25.11
N PHE A 340 18.81 0.11 25.16
CA PHE A 340 19.97 -0.26 25.98
C PHE A 340 21.26 0.34 25.44
N GLY A 341 21.48 0.29 24.12
CA GLY A 341 22.65 0.83 23.46
C GLY A 341 22.77 2.34 23.64
N LEU A 342 21.68 3.09 23.40
CA LEU A 342 21.69 4.55 23.57
C LEU A 342 21.86 4.94 25.04
N SER A 343 21.24 4.22 25.97
CA SER A 343 21.39 4.46 27.41
C SER A 343 22.84 4.23 27.88
N ALA A 344 23.48 3.16 27.43
CA ALA A 344 24.87 2.87 27.74
C ALA A 344 25.82 3.91 27.13
N PHE A 345 25.57 4.30 25.87
CA PHE A 345 26.35 5.32 25.17
C PHE A 345 26.26 6.68 25.84
N LEU A 346 25.05 7.12 26.22
CA LEU A 346 24.84 8.39 26.91
C LEU A 346 25.48 8.40 28.31
N LYS A 347 25.39 7.30 29.08
CA LYS A 347 26.08 7.17 30.37
C LYS A 347 27.60 7.30 30.23
N LYS A 348 28.18 6.71 29.17
CA LYS A 348 29.62 6.72 28.91
C LYS A 348 30.12 8.09 28.43
N THR A 349 29.34 8.81 27.63
CA THR A 349 29.76 10.06 26.98
C THR A 349 29.45 11.33 27.79
N GLN A 350 28.39 11.34 28.60
CA GLN A 350 27.86 12.57 29.22
C GLN A 350 27.88 12.54 30.76
N GLY A 351 28.72 11.69 31.37
CA GLY A 351 28.76 11.35 32.80
C GLY A 351 28.24 12.45 33.76
N LYS A 352 27.24 12.11 34.58
CA LYS A 352 26.58 12.86 35.69
C LYS A 352 26.23 14.35 35.50
N ARG A 353 26.64 15.02 34.43
CA ARG A 353 26.60 16.49 34.27
C ARG A 353 25.49 16.99 33.37
N SER A 354 24.72 16.08 32.77
CA SER A 354 23.75 16.43 31.75
C SER A 354 22.33 16.34 32.28
N GLY A 355 21.68 17.49 32.43
CA GLY A 355 20.29 17.64 32.85
C GLY A 355 19.25 17.14 31.85
N TYR A 356 19.62 16.24 30.92
CA TYR A 356 18.64 15.45 30.20
C TYR A 356 17.97 14.54 31.22
N SER A 357 16.67 14.71 31.41
CA SER A 357 15.90 13.80 32.24
C SER A 357 15.94 12.41 31.60
N LEU A 358 16.81 11.53 32.11
CA LEU A 358 16.78 10.09 31.87
C LEU A 358 15.51 9.44 32.47
N ALA A 359 14.55 10.20 33.00
CA ALA A 359 13.32 9.66 33.58
C ALA A 359 12.51 8.74 32.63
N PRO A 360 12.45 8.97 31.30
CA PRO A 360 11.81 8.03 30.36
C PRO A 360 12.55 6.68 30.24
N LEU A 361 13.79 6.60 30.72
CA LEU A 361 14.60 5.37 30.72
C LEU A 361 14.34 4.49 31.95
N ALA A 362 13.69 5.02 33.00
CA ALA A 362 13.43 4.28 34.25
C ALA A 362 12.31 3.24 34.11
N ASP A 363 11.28 3.50 33.30
CA ASP A 363 10.17 2.55 33.11
C ASP A 363 10.28 1.82 31.76
N TRP A 364 11.03 0.73 31.76
CA TRP A 364 11.21 -0.16 30.61
C TRP A 364 9.90 -0.78 30.12
N GLN A 365 9.00 -1.15 31.04
CA GLN A 365 7.77 -1.86 30.70
C GLN A 365 6.82 -0.97 29.88
N GLN A 366 6.68 0.31 30.25
CA GLN A 366 5.82 1.24 29.52
C GLN A 366 6.32 1.50 28.09
N PHE A 367 7.63 1.66 27.91
CA PHE A 367 8.23 1.84 26.58
C PHE A 367 8.01 0.63 25.67
N MET A 368 8.20 -0.58 26.20
CA MET A 368 7.97 -1.81 25.44
C MET A 368 6.51 -2.00 25.06
N ARG A 369 5.58 -1.70 25.98
CA ARG A 369 4.14 -1.73 25.69
C ARG A 369 3.76 -0.75 24.58
N GLY A 370 4.30 0.47 24.60
CA GLY A 370 4.08 1.46 23.53
C GLY A 370 4.69 1.05 22.18
N GLY A 371 5.87 0.41 22.20
CA GLY A 371 6.52 -0.14 21.01
C GLY A 371 5.71 -1.26 20.36
N LEU A 372 5.28 -2.24 21.16
CA LEU A 372 4.41 -3.34 20.71
C LEU A 372 3.08 -2.83 20.16
N GLY A 373 2.45 -1.87 20.86
CA GLY A 373 1.22 -1.25 20.40
C GLY A 373 1.37 -0.54 19.05
N ARG A 374 2.52 0.11 18.81
CA ARG A 374 2.82 0.73 17.51
C ARG A 374 2.96 -0.31 16.40
N ILE A 375 3.67 -1.41 16.64
CA ILE A 375 3.82 -2.49 15.64
C ILE A 375 2.46 -3.10 15.31
N ALA A 376 1.64 -3.38 16.34
CA ALA A 376 0.28 -3.87 16.16
C ALA A 376 -0.60 -2.90 15.35
N TYR A 377 -0.49 -1.59 15.61
CA TYR A 377 -1.21 -0.56 14.86
C TYR A 377 -0.77 -0.49 13.39
N LEU A 378 0.53 -0.57 13.10
CA LEU A 378 1.06 -0.55 11.73
C LEU A 378 0.70 -1.81 10.92
N GLY A 379 0.60 -2.96 11.60
CA GLY A 379 0.19 -4.23 10.99
C GLY A 379 -1.30 -4.45 10.87
N TYR A 380 -2.11 -3.61 11.51
CA TYR A 380 -3.57 -3.80 11.57
C TYR A 380 -4.25 -3.89 10.19
N PRO A 381 -3.92 -3.05 9.18
CA PRO A 381 -4.50 -3.17 7.84
C PRO A 381 -4.26 -4.53 7.19
N GLN A 382 -3.04 -5.06 7.33
CA GLN A 382 -2.67 -6.36 6.79
C GLN A 382 -3.45 -7.49 7.47
N ILE A 383 -3.51 -7.50 8.80
CA ILE A 383 -4.22 -8.52 9.57
C ILE A 383 -5.71 -8.50 9.25
N CYS A 384 -6.29 -7.31 9.01
CA CYS A 384 -7.70 -7.21 8.59
C CYS A 384 -7.93 -7.80 7.20
N VAL A 385 -7.09 -7.50 6.21
CA VAL A 385 -7.28 -8.01 4.84
C VAL A 385 -7.07 -9.52 4.79
N PHE A 386 -5.91 -10.00 5.25
CA PHE A 386 -5.59 -11.42 5.15
C PHE A 386 -6.34 -12.30 6.15
N GLY A 387 -6.60 -11.79 7.35
CA GLY A 387 -7.43 -12.52 8.32
C GLY A 387 -8.85 -12.74 7.81
N MET A 388 -9.45 -11.75 7.13
CA MET A 388 -10.77 -11.91 6.51
C MET A 388 -10.72 -12.77 5.24
N TRP A 389 -9.62 -12.70 4.48
CA TRP A 389 -9.42 -13.52 3.28
C TRP A 389 -9.35 -15.01 3.62
N GLU A 390 -8.63 -15.39 4.67
CA GLU A 390 -8.52 -16.81 5.07
C GLU A 390 -9.87 -17.37 5.53
N ILE A 391 -10.68 -16.57 6.22
CA ILE A 391 -12.05 -16.95 6.62
C ILE A 391 -12.93 -17.22 5.38
N TYR A 392 -12.66 -16.53 4.27
CA TYR A 392 -13.37 -16.67 3.01
C TYR A 392 -12.87 -17.85 2.17
N GLN A 393 -11.55 -17.98 1.99
CA GLN A 393 -10.92 -18.97 1.11
C GLN A 393 -10.87 -20.37 1.74
N GLN A 394 -10.71 -20.46 3.06
CA GLN A 394 -10.73 -21.71 3.84
C GLN A 394 -9.67 -22.74 3.40
N ASP A 395 -8.41 -22.33 3.31
CA ASP A 395 -7.32 -23.18 2.78
C ASP A 395 -6.90 -24.29 3.78
N SER A 396 -7.05 -24.04 5.09
CA SER A 396 -6.88 -25.05 6.15
C SER A 396 -7.64 -24.69 7.43
N ALA A 397 -8.13 -25.70 8.17
CA ALA A 397 -8.82 -25.51 9.45
C ALA A 397 -7.95 -24.81 10.50
N ALA A 398 -6.64 -25.08 10.52
CA ALA A 398 -5.73 -24.41 11.45
C ALA A 398 -5.45 -22.96 11.06
N GLU A 399 -5.40 -22.67 9.76
CA GLU A 399 -5.17 -21.33 9.23
C GLU A 399 -6.35 -20.42 9.51
N ILE A 400 -7.58 -20.92 9.37
CA ILE A 400 -8.80 -20.21 9.78
C ILE A 400 -8.77 -19.88 11.28
N LEU A 401 -8.42 -20.85 12.14
CA LEU A 401 -8.35 -20.62 13.59
C LEU A 401 -7.26 -19.59 13.92
N LEU A 402 -6.12 -19.67 13.24
CA LEU A 402 -5.04 -18.69 13.36
C LEU A 402 -5.55 -17.30 12.94
N ALA A 403 -6.15 -17.15 11.77
CA ALA A 403 -6.71 -15.91 11.25
C ALA A 403 -7.68 -15.24 12.23
N ILE A 404 -8.66 -16.01 12.75
CA ILE A 404 -9.65 -15.52 13.71
C ILE A 404 -8.98 -15.09 15.02
N THR A 405 -8.11 -15.92 15.58
CA THR A 405 -7.48 -15.63 16.88
C THR A 405 -6.59 -14.40 16.82
N LEU A 406 -5.81 -14.22 15.76
CA LEU A 406 -4.91 -13.09 15.60
C LEU A 406 -5.64 -11.79 15.28
N TRP A 407 -6.63 -11.85 14.41
CA TRP A 407 -7.49 -10.70 14.15
C TRP A 407 -8.19 -10.26 15.44
N LEU A 408 -8.84 -11.18 16.16
CA LEU A 408 -9.47 -10.87 17.45
C LEU A 408 -8.47 -10.32 18.47
N ALA A 409 -7.31 -10.96 18.62
CA ALA A 409 -6.29 -10.52 19.57
C ALA A 409 -5.82 -9.08 19.28
N THR A 410 -5.52 -8.76 18.03
CA THR A 410 -5.07 -7.41 17.65
C THR A 410 -6.17 -6.37 17.78
N THR A 411 -7.41 -6.67 17.37
CA THR A 411 -8.57 -5.79 17.57
C THR A 411 -8.85 -5.56 19.05
N VAL A 412 -8.78 -6.58 19.90
CA VAL A 412 -8.97 -6.46 21.35
C VAL A 412 -7.85 -5.62 21.98
N ILE A 413 -6.59 -5.82 21.58
CA ILE A 413 -5.46 -5.03 22.10
C ILE A 413 -5.62 -3.55 21.74
N LEU A 414 -5.92 -3.23 20.48
CA LEU A 414 -6.11 -1.85 20.02
C LEU A 414 -7.39 -1.22 20.57
N GLY A 415 -8.47 -1.99 20.68
CA GLY A 415 -9.73 -1.57 21.30
C GLY A 415 -9.56 -1.27 22.78
N HIS A 416 -8.89 -2.15 23.53
CA HIS A 416 -8.57 -1.94 24.94
C HIS A 416 -7.67 -0.72 25.13
N ALA A 417 -6.64 -0.56 24.30
CA ALA A 417 -5.78 0.62 24.31
C ALA A 417 -6.57 1.92 24.11
N THR A 418 -7.45 1.94 23.11
CA THR A 418 -8.31 3.08 22.79
C THR A 418 -9.30 3.38 23.92
N PHE A 419 -9.90 2.34 24.52
CA PHE A 419 -10.78 2.46 25.67
C PHE A 419 -10.07 3.05 26.90
N ARG A 420 -8.85 2.59 27.20
CA ARG A 420 -8.04 3.13 28.32
C ARG A 420 -7.70 4.60 28.13
N VAL A 421 -7.36 5.02 26.90
CA VAL A 421 -7.14 6.44 26.56
C VAL A 421 -8.42 7.26 26.80
N LEU A 422 -9.58 6.76 26.36
CA LEU A 422 -10.87 7.42 26.59
C LEU A 422 -11.23 7.51 28.08
N GLN A 423 -11.00 6.45 28.86
CA GLN A 423 -11.22 6.46 30.30
C GLN A 423 -10.35 7.50 31.00
N HIS A 424 -9.06 7.59 30.67
CA HIS A 424 -8.15 8.57 31.25
C HIS A 424 -8.55 10.00 30.88
N ALA A 425 -8.99 10.22 29.62
CA ALA A 425 -9.52 11.50 29.18
C ALA A 425 -10.85 11.87 29.87
N ARG A 426 -11.68 10.89 30.27
CA ARG A 426 -12.92 11.13 31.02
C ARG A 426 -12.66 11.40 32.50
N ALA A 427 -11.75 10.67 33.13
CA ALA A 427 -11.40 10.85 34.54
C ALA A 427 -10.81 12.23 34.85
N THR A 428 -10.14 12.85 33.89
CA THR A 428 -9.58 14.20 34.01
C THR A 428 -10.60 15.33 33.77
N LYS A 429 -11.87 15.03 33.44
CA LYS A 429 -12.93 16.04 33.19
C LYS A 429 -13.35 16.88 34.40
N GLY A 430 -13.00 16.46 35.61
CA GLY A 430 -13.32 17.20 36.85
C GLY A 430 -12.56 18.53 37.03
N LEU A 431 -11.51 18.78 36.24
CA LEU A 431 -10.78 20.06 36.22
C LEU A 431 -11.03 20.80 34.89
N ASN A 432 -11.68 21.96 34.97
CA ASN A 432 -12.16 22.78 33.84
C ASN A 432 -11.20 22.90 32.62
N GLU A 433 -11.78 22.77 31.41
CA GLU A 433 -11.37 23.10 30.01
C GLU A 433 -9.91 22.87 29.53
N THR A 434 -8.98 22.52 30.40
CA THR A 434 -7.57 22.19 30.09
C THR A 434 -7.36 20.69 29.84
N LEU A 435 -8.45 19.96 29.58
CA LEU A 435 -8.53 18.51 29.40
C LEU A 435 -7.56 17.96 28.35
N ALA A 436 -7.52 18.66 27.22
CA ALA A 436 -6.75 18.32 26.05
C ALA A 436 -5.24 18.43 26.31
N CYS A 437 -4.84 19.45 27.07
CA CYS A 437 -3.47 19.68 27.44
C CYS A 437 -2.96 18.58 28.38
N SER A 438 -3.73 18.20 29.41
CA SER A 438 -3.29 17.23 30.43
C SER A 438 -2.85 15.88 29.83
N LEU A 439 -3.56 15.35 28.82
CA LEU A 439 -3.24 14.06 28.19
C LEU A 439 -1.90 14.06 27.43
N HIS A 440 -1.53 15.18 26.79
CA HIS A 440 -0.26 15.32 26.10
C HIS A 440 0.90 15.69 27.05
N PHE A 441 0.59 16.20 28.25
CA PHE A 441 1.60 16.58 29.24
C PHE A 441 1.96 15.44 30.22
N ASP A 442 1.08 14.45 30.40
CA ASP A 442 1.42 13.26 31.19
C ASP A 442 2.40 12.34 30.44
N SER A 443 3.64 12.31 30.92
CA SER A 443 4.73 11.54 30.33
C SER A 443 4.49 10.02 30.35
N ARG A 444 3.75 9.51 31.34
CA ARG A 444 3.46 8.06 31.43
C ARG A 444 2.41 7.63 30.42
N CYS A 445 1.30 8.38 30.35
CA CYS A 445 0.25 8.13 29.37
C CYS A 445 0.76 8.27 27.93
N MET A 446 1.60 9.27 27.67
CA MET A 446 2.18 9.48 26.33
C MET A 446 3.16 8.38 25.93
N ALA A 447 3.98 7.86 26.85
CA ALA A 447 4.90 6.77 26.57
C ALA A 447 4.17 5.44 26.25
N GLN A 448 3.09 5.15 26.97
CA GLN A 448 2.36 3.90 26.82
C GLN A 448 1.38 3.91 25.63
N TRP A 449 0.61 4.99 25.47
CA TRP A 449 -0.51 5.06 24.50
C TRP A 449 -0.33 6.10 23.41
N GLY A 450 0.77 6.87 23.43
CA GLY A 450 0.99 7.97 22.50
C GLY A 450 1.04 7.55 21.03
N TYR A 451 1.32 6.28 20.72
CA TYR A 451 1.28 5.78 19.34
C TYR A 451 -0.11 5.89 18.69
N LEU A 452 -1.19 5.93 19.48
CA LEU A 452 -2.56 6.08 18.98
C LEU A 452 -2.97 7.54 18.82
N TYR A 453 -2.68 8.38 19.80
CA TYR A 453 -3.28 9.73 19.88
C TYR A 453 -2.30 10.88 19.63
N ALA A 454 -0.98 10.64 19.65
CA ALA A 454 -0.01 11.74 19.58
C ALA A 454 0.01 12.47 18.23
N HIS A 455 -0.53 11.86 17.17
CA HIS A 455 -0.66 12.49 15.85
C HIS A 455 -1.88 13.41 15.75
N TYR A 456 -2.84 13.27 16.67
CA TYR A 456 -4.09 14.02 16.68
C TYR A 456 -4.04 15.22 17.61
N ARG A 457 -4.89 16.20 17.31
CA ARG A 457 -5.16 17.31 18.19
C ARG A 457 -5.88 16.81 19.41
N ALA A 458 -5.60 17.49 20.51
CA ALA A 458 -6.13 17.13 21.81
C ALA A 458 -7.67 17.22 21.92
N HIS A 459 -8.35 18.00 21.06
CA HIS A 459 -9.83 18.02 20.98
C HIS A 459 -10.40 17.00 19.97
N ALA A 460 -9.57 16.35 19.16
CA ALA A 460 -9.97 15.44 18.09
C ALA A 460 -9.39 14.01 18.27
N PHE A 461 -8.92 13.67 19.47
CA PHE A 461 -8.29 12.37 19.76
C PHE A 461 -9.24 11.17 19.58
N TYR A 462 -10.56 11.38 19.62
CA TYR A 462 -11.56 10.33 19.36
C TYR A 462 -11.55 9.83 17.90
N PHE A 463 -10.85 10.52 16.99
CA PHE A 463 -10.74 10.15 15.58
C PHE A 463 -10.06 8.79 15.34
N ILE A 464 -9.38 8.23 16.35
CA ILE A 464 -8.83 6.86 16.31
C ILE A 464 -9.91 5.82 16.02
N ILE A 465 -11.11 5.95 16.63
CA ILE A 465 -12.18 4.96 16.47
C ILE A 465 -12.67 4.92 15.01
N PRO A 466 -13.07 6.04 14.38
CA PRO A 466 -13.39 6.07 12.96
C PRO A 466 -12.27 5.51 12.07
N LEU A 467 -11.01 5.78 12.39
CA LEU A 467 -9.89 5.28 11.58
C LEU A 467 -9.77 3.75 11.65
N LEU A 468 -9.79 3.16 12.85
CA LEU A 468 -9.72 1.70 13.03
C LEU A 468 -10.93 1.00 12.38
N LEU A 469 -12.12 1.60 12.50
CA LEU A 469 -13.32 1.09 11.85
C LEU A 469 -13.21 1.15 10.32
N TYR A 470 -12.73 2.27 9.77
CA TYR A 470 -12.49 2.42 8.33
C TYR A 470 -11.51 1.35 7.81
N THR A 471 -10.38 1.13 8.49
CA THR A 471 -9.41 0.11 8.11
C THR A 471 -10.02 -1.30 8.15
N PHE A 472 -10.81 -1.59 9.17
CA PHE A 472 -11.49 -2.88 9.29
C PHE A 472 -12.53 -3.11 8.18
N LEU A 473 -13.40 -2.12 7.93
CA LEU A 473 -14.41 -2.19 6.87
C LEU A 473 -13.75 -2.35 5.49
N LYS A 474 -12.67 -1.61 5.23
CA LYS A 474 -11.90 -1.75 3.99
C LYS A 474 -11.26 -3.14 3.86
N GLY A 475 -10.78 -3.73 4.95
CA GLY A 475 -10.24 -5.08 4.96
C GLY A 475 -11.29 -6.14 4.60
N ILE A 476 -12.49 -6.05 5.22
CA ILE A 476 -13.63 -6.93 4.93
C ILE A 476 -14.04 -6.84 3.46
N THR A 477 -14.17 -5.63 2.92
CA THR A 477 -14.63 -5.47 1.53
C THR A 477 -13.63 -6.02 0.52
N ILE A 478 -12.33 -5.89 0.80
CA ILE A 478 -11.29 -6.48 -0.06
C ILE A 478 -11.36 -8.00 0.03
N ALA A 479 -11.50 -8.59 1.21
CA ALA A 479 -11.52 -10.04 1.37
C ALA A 479 -12.76 -10.72 0.80
N PHE A 480 -13.97 -10.29 1.18
CA PHE A 480 -15.20 -11.01 0.85
C PHE A 480 -15.77 -10.71 -0.54
N ALA A 481 -15.49 -9.53 -1.11
CA ALA A 481 -16.08 -9.12 -2.39
C ALA A 481 -15.23 -9.54 -3.61
N GLN A 482 -14.44 -10.63 -3.50
CA GLN A 482 -13.54 -11.07 -4.58
C GLN A 482 -14.28 -11.68 -5.79
N GLN A 483 -15.48 -12.24 -5.58
CA GLN A 483 -16.30 -12.78 -6.68
C GLN A 483 -16.95 -11.72 -7.56
N ASN A 484 -17.27 -10.54 -6.99
CA ASN A 484 -18.00 -9.50 -7.70
C ASN A 484 -17.23 -8.16 -7.66
N PRO A 485 -16.42 -7.85 -8.71
CA PRO A 485 -15.57 -6.67 -8.72
C PRO A 485 -16.36 -5.36 -8.74
N LEU A 486 -17.55 -5.36 -9.36
CA LEU A 486 -18.44 -4.19 -9.42
C LEU A 486 -18.95 -3.81 -8.03
N ALA A 487 -19.49 -4.78 -7.30
CA ALA A 487 -19.96 -4.55 -5.93
C ALA A 487 -18.80 -4.08 -5.02
N GLN A 488 -17.61 -4.68 -5.18
CA GLN A 488 -16.41 -4.28 -4.45
C GLN A 488 -16.03 -2.81 -4.72
N ALA A 489 -16.02 -2.38 -5.99
CA ALA A 489 -15.69 -1.00 -6.36
C ALA A 489 -16.65 0.01 -5.75
N ILE A 490 -17.96 -0.24 -5.81
CA ILE A 490 -18.98 0.67 -5.27
C ILE A 490 -18.83 0.83 -3.76
N VAL A 491 -18.65 -0.27 -3.02
CA VAL A 491 -18.51 -0.19 -1.56
C VAL A 491 -17.20 0.51 -1.17
N LEU A 492 -16.10 0.24 -1.87
CA LEU A 492 -14.84 0.95 -1.65
C LEU A 492 -14.98 2.45 -1.94
N LEU A 493 -15.69 2.85 -2.99
CA LEU A 493 -15.96 4.25 -3.30
C LEU A 493 -16.72 4.96 -2.17
N ILE A 494 -17.77 4.33 -1.64
CA ILE A 494 -18.54 4.86 -0.51
C ILE A 494 -17.65 5.00 0.74
N LEU A 495 -16.82 4.00 1.03
CA LEU A 495 -15.91 4.02 2.17
C LEU A 495 -14.85 5.13 2.07
N GLU A 496 -14.21 5.28 0.91
CA GLU A 496 -13.21 6.33 0.68
C GLU A 496 -13.83 7.73 0.71
N ALA A 497 -15.05 7.89 0.16
CA ALA A 497 -15.76 9.16 0.20
C ALA A 497 -16.13 9.55 1.63
N GLY A 498 -16.66 8.60 2.41
CA GLY A 498 -16.96 8.81 3.83
C GLY A 498 -15.72 9.17 4.64
N PHE A 499 -14.60 8.50 4.38
CA PHE A 499 -13.33 8.80 5.06
C PHE A 499 -12.77 10.18 4.70
N LEU A 500 -12.85 10.60 3.43
CA LEU A 500 -12.46 11.94 3.00
C LEU A 500 -13.33 13.01 3.68
N ILE A 501 -14.65 12.85 3.67
CA ILE A 501 -15.58 13.80 4.31
C ILE A 501 -15.28 13.90 5.81
N GLY A 502 -15.11 12.75 6.49
CA GLY A 502 -14.79 12.71 7.91
C GLY A 502 -13.47 13.40 8.26
N THR A 503 -12.40 13.14 7.49
CA THR A 503 -11.09 13.78 7.69
C THR A 503 -11.11 15.28 7.36
N ALA A 504 -11.86 15.70 6.34
CA ALA A 504 -11.95 17.09 5.91
C ALA A 504 -12.71 17.99 6.90
N ILE A 505 -13.76 17.46 7.54
CA ILE A 505 -14.56 18.18 8.55
C ILE A 505 -13.79 18.26 9.87
N VAL A 506 -13.34 17.12 10.41
CA VAL A 506 -12.75 17.07 11.76
C VAL A 506 -11.35 17.69 11.78
N ARG A 507 -10.57 17.57 10.69
CA ARG A 507 -9.17 18.02 10.59
C ARG A 507 -8.35 17.59 11.82
N PRO A 508 -8.24 16.27 12.05
CA PRO A 508 -7.89 15.72 13.34
C PRO A 508 -6.40 15.87 13.68
N TYR A 509 -5.50 16.13 12.73
CA TYR A 509 -4.06 16.10 12.93
C TYR A 509 -3.50 17.37 13.58
N VAL A 510 -2.39 17.26 14.33
CA VAL A 510 -1.79 18.37 15.11
C VAL A 510 -1.53 19.61 14.23
N ASP A 511 -0.74 19.45 13.16
CA ASP A 511 -0.31 20.56 12.32
C ASP A 511 -1.31 20.88 11.20
N LYS A 512 -1.36 22.16 10.78
CA LYS A 512 -2.13 22.56 9.57
C LYS A 512 -1.61 21.85 8.32
N LYS A 513 -0.29 21.73 8.20
CA LYS A 513 0.36 21.00 7.08
C LYS A 513 0.05 19.50 7.14
N ALA A 514 0.07 18.90 8.34
CA ALA A 514 -0.28 17.50 8.53
C ALA A 514 -1.72 17.19 8.07
N ASN A 515 -2.67 18.06 8.42
CA ASN A 515 -4.04 17.95 7.93
C ASN A 515 -4.12 18.08 6.40
N ALA A 516 -3.41 19.04 5.81
CA ALA A 516 -3.41 19.22 4.36
C ALA A 516 -2.91 17.95 3.63
N PHE A 517 -1.80 17.36 4.09
CA PHE A 517 -1.28 16.12 3.48
C PHE A 517 -2.18 14.91 3.73
N ALA A 518 -2.79 14.79 4.92
CA ALA A 518 -3.70 13.68 5.19
C ALA A 518 -5.02 13.77 4.40
N ILE A 519 -5.57 14.98 4.23
CA ILE A 519 -6.74 15.23 3.38
C ILE A 519 -6.37 14.97 1.91
N ALA A 520 -5.18 15.38 1.46
CA ALA A 520 -4.69 15.07 0.12
C ALA A 520 -4.55 13.55 -0.11
N ALA A 521 -4.02 12.81 0.86
CA ALA A 521 -3.92 11.36 0.79
C ALA A 521 -5.31 10.69 0.71
N ALA A 522 -6.28 11.15 1.51
CA ALA A 522 -7.65 10.68 1.44
C ALA A 522 -8.33 11.03 0.09
N ALA A 523 -8.05 12.21 -0.46
CA ALA A 523 -8.57 12.63 -1.77
C ALA A 523 -8.02 11.79 -2.92
N ILE A 524 -6.73 11.44 -2.86
CA ILE A 524 -6.11 10.56 -3.85
C ILE A 524 -6.61 9.12 -3.70
N ASN A 525 -6.80 8.62 -2.48
CA ASN A 525 -7.44 7.32 -2.29
C ASN A 525 -8.89 7.29 -2.80
N LEU A 526 -9.65 8.39 -2.67
CA LEU A 526 -10.95 8.53 -3.30
C LEU A 526 -10.85 8.52 -4.84
N ALA A 527 -9.90 9.26 -5.42
CA ALA A 527 -9.64 9.23 -6.86
C ALA A 527 -9.29 7.81 -7.34
N ASN A 528 -8.49 7.07 -6.56
CA ASN A 528 -8.16 5.67 -6.83
C ASN A 528 -9.40 4.78 -6.79
N ALA A 529 -10.33 4.99 -5.85
CA ALA A 529 -11.60 4.27 -5.83
C ALA A 529 -12.51 4.59 -7.03
N ILE A 530 -12.46 5.83 -7.54
CA ILE A 530 -13.15 6.20 -8.79
C ILE A 530 -12.52 5.49 -9.99
N PHE A 531 -11.20 5.47 -10.09
CA PHE A 531 -10.50 4.73 -11.15
C PHE A 531 -10.79 3.23 -11.08
N CYS A 532 -10.81 2.68 -9.87
CA CYS A 532 -11.23 1.31 -9.60
C CYS A 532 -12.63 0.99 -10.16
N LEU A 533 -13.61 1.90 -9.99
CA LEU A 533 -14.95 1.75 -10.58
C LEU A 533 -14.92 1.77 -12.12
N ILE A 534 -14.05 2.57 -12.73
CA ILE A 534 -13.88 2.57 -14.20
C ILE A 534 -13.32 1.22 -14.67
N PHE A 535 -12.39 0.63 -13.91
CA PHE A 535 -11.80 -0.68 -14.23
C PHE A 535 -12.76 -1.87 -14.10
N THR A 536 -13.97 -1.69 -13.54
CA THR A 536 -15.00 -2.74 -13.57
C THR A 536 -15.80 -2.78 -14.87
N ASN A 537 -15.43 -1.96 -15.86
CA ASN A 537 -16.07 -1.84 -17.18
C ASN A 537 -17.58 -1.54 -17.12
N ILE A 538 -18.05 -0.85 -16.07
CA ILE A 538 -19.48 -0.55 -15.89
C ILE A 538 -20.02 0.48 -16.89
N PHE A 539 -19.14 1.28 -17.50
CA PHE A 539 -19.53 2.33 -18.45
C PHE A 539 -19.36 1.90 -19.92
N ASP A 540 -19.08 0.61 -20.18
CA ASP A 540 -18.81 0.04 -21.51
C ASP A 540 -17.86 0.92 -22.35
N GLN A 541 -16.84 1.47 -21.70
CA GLN A 541 -15.96 2.43 -22.35
C GLN A 541 -14.99 1.72 -23.31
N PRO A 542 -14.56 2.39 -24.39
CA PRO A 542 -13.51 1.87 -25.25
C PRO A 542 -12.25 1.61 -24.45
N ASP A 543 -11.59 0.53 -24.77
CA ASP A 543 -10.42 0.08 -24.03
C ASP A 543 -9.24 1.04 -23.99
N LEU A 544 -9.12 1.86 -25.04
CA LEU A 544 -8.15 2.92 -25.11
C LEU A 544 -8.34 3.89 -23.92
N MET A 545 -9.60 4.17 -23.55
CA MET A 545 -9.93 4.98 -22.38
C MET A 545 -9.45 4.29 -21.10
N THR A 546 -9.68 2.99 -20.95
CA THR A 546 -9.20 2.22 -19.80
C THR A 546 -7.66 2.24 -19.69
N GLY A 547 -6.95 2.21 -20.82
CA GLY A 547 -5.49 2.41 -20.88
C GLY A 547 -5.05 3.81 -20.42
N ILE A 548 -5.73 4.86 -20.89
CA ILE A 548 -5.44 6.26 -20.48
C ILE A 548 -5.71 6.46 -18.99
N VAL A 549 -6.82 5.92 -18.47
CA VAL A 549 -7.16 5.99 -17.04
C VAL A 549 -6.13 5.26 -16.18
N ALA A 550 -5.62 4.12 -16.65
CA ALA A 550 -4.51 3.43 -15.98
C ALA A 550 -3.25 4.30 -15.89
N LEU A 551 -2.94 5.05 -16.96
CA LEU A 551 -1.80 5.97 -16.98
C LEU A 551 -1.96 7.13 -16.00
N LEU A 552 -3.16 7.70 -15.94
CA LEU A 552 -3.50 8.74 -14.96
C LEU A 552 -3.39 8.21 -13.53
N PHE A 553 -3.89 6.99 -13.27
CA PHE A 553 -3.75 6.32 -11.98
C PHE A 553 -2.27 6.20 -11.57
N PHE A 554 -1.42 5.68 -12.46
CA PHE A 554 0.01 5.52 -12.17
C PHE A 554 0.69 6.86 -11.85
N PHE A 555 0.58 7.86 -12.75
CA PHE A 555 1.26 9.14 -12.56
C PHE A 555 0.77 9.88 -11.31
N LEU A 556 -0.53 9.87 -11.03
CA LEU A 556 -1.09 10.52 -9.85
C LEU A 556 -0.49 9.93 -8.56
N ASN A 557 -0.45 8.60 -8.45
CA ASN A 557 0.05 7.92 -7.27
C ASN A 557 1.59 7.99 -7.16
N ALA A 558 2.31 7.95 -8.29
CA ALA A 558 3.75 8.10 -8.33
C ALA A 558 4.20 9.49 -7.86
N ILE A 559 3.58 10.55 -8.38
CA ILE A 559 3.85 11.94 -7.99
C ILE A 559 3.57 12.12 -6.50
N PHE A 560 2.43 11.61 -6.01
CA PHE A 560 2.09 11.79 -4.60
C PHE A 560 2.98 10.99 -3.65
N THR A 561 3.36 9.77 -4.02
CA THR A 561 4.35 8.98 -3.27
C THR A 561 5.67 9.74 -3.15
N LEU A 562 6.16 10.32 -4.24
CA LEU A 562 7.35 11.15 -4.25
C LEU A 562 7.21 12.38 -3.35
N VAL A 563 6.05 13.05 -3.37
CA VAL A 563 5.75 14.18 -2.48
C VAL A 563 5.80 13.76 -1.00
N LEU A 564 5.23 12.61 -0.64
CA LEU A 564 5.27 12.09 0.74
C LEU A 564 6.68 11.70 1.18
N VAL A 565 7.48 11.10 0.29
CA VAL A 565 8.89 10.80 0.54
C VAL A 565 9.68 12.09 0.81
N ILE A 566 9.53 13.10 -0.04
CA ILE A 566 10.17 14.42 0.15
C ILE A 566 9.71 15.04 1.48
N PHE A 567 8.42 14.95 1.80
CA PHE A 567 7.87 15.46 3.06
C PHE A 567 8.52 14.78 4.29
N LEU A 568 8.72 13.46 4.25
CA LEU A 568 9.44 12.73 5.30
C LEU A 568 10.92 13.13 5.36
N LEU A 569 11.62 13.16 4.22
CA LEU A 569 13.05 13.49 4.15
C LEU A 569 13.35 14.90 4.66
N ILE A 570 12.49 15.88 4.35
CA ILE A 570 12.58 17.23 4.91
C ILE A 570 12.47 17.19 6.44
N GLY A 571 11.57 16.36 6.97
CA GLY A 571 11.39 16.18 8.41
C GLY A 571 12.64 15.61 9.08
N LEU A 572 13.21 14.57 8.48
CA LEU A 572 14.47 13.96 8.93
C LEU A 572 15.65 14.93 8.82
N PHE A 573 15.71 15.74 7.76
CA PHE A 573 16.76 16.74 7.60
C PHE A 573 16.70 17.81 8.70
N TYR A 574 15.51 18.35 9.00
CA TYR A 574 15.35 19.29 10.12
C TYR A 574 15.65 18.63 11.47
N ALA A 575 15.27 17.37 11.66
CA ALA A 575 15.58 16.58 12.84
C ALA A 575 17.10 16.53 13.10
N CYS A 576 17.89 16.25 12.07
CA CYS A 576 19.35 16.17 12.15
C CYS A 576 20.04 17.53 12.32
N ARG A 577 19.38 18.63 11.96
CA ARG A 577 19.93 20.00 12.00
C ARG A 577 19.60 20.75 13.28
N LEU A 578 18.81 20.17 14.17
CA LEU A 578 18.53 20.79 15.46
C LEU A 578 19.81 20.99 16.24
N LYS A 579 20.04 22.25 16.61
CA LYS A 579 21.04 22.66 17.60
C LYS A 579 20.40 22.45 18.98
N ASP A 580 21.15 21.84 19.89
CA ASP A 580 20.67 21.54 21.25
C ASP A 580 19.95 22.76 21.86
N PRO A 581 18.65 22.66 22.19
CA PRO A 581 18.05 23.66 23.04
C PRO A 581 18.66 23.48 24.42
N THR A 582 19.36 24.51 24.91
CA THR A 582 19.80 24.54 26.30
C THR A 582 18.60 24.31 27.22
N ALA A 583 18.76 23.52 28.28
CA ALA A 583 17.70 23.20 29.23
C ALA A 583 16.98 24.46 29.78
N ASP A 584 17.67 25.60 29.80
CA ASP A 584 17.13 26.90 30.21
C ASP A 584 16.12 27.50 29.22
N SER A 585 16.23 27.20 27.93
CA SER A 585 15.26 27.62 26.90
C SER A 585 13.89 26.99 27.14
N TRP A 586 13.86 25.68 27.47
CA TRP A 586 12.64 24.96 27.80
C TRP A 586 11.99 25.45 29.09
N ARG A 587 12.79 25.65 30.16
CA ARG A 587 12.31 26.19 31.44
C ARG A 587 11.74 27.61 31.27
N SER A 588 12.35 28.43 30.43
CA SER A 588 11.89 29.80 30.11
C SER A 588 10.64 29.83 29.21
N TYR A 589 10.50 28.89 28.27
CA TYR A 589 9.28 28.73 27.46
C TYR A 589 8.11 28.20 28.30
N HIS A 590 8.37 27.23 29.17
CA HIS A 590 7.40 26.66 30.12
C HIS A 590 6.90 27.72 31.11
N ASN A 591 7.81 28.51 31.69
CA ASN A 591 7.46 29.64 32.55
C ASN A 591 6.67 30.72 31.80
N ARG A 592 6.96 30.98 30.52
CA ARG A 592 6.23 31.97 29.74
C ARG A 592 4.79 31.55 29.42
N ILE A 593 4.55 30.27 29.13
CA ILE A 593 3.21 29.75 28.86
C ILE A 593 2.39 29.65 30.15
N SER A 594 2.98 29.19 31.25
CA SER A 594 2.32 29.16 32.56
C SER A 594 2.04 30.57 33.07
N LEU A 595 2.96 31.53 32.92
CA LEU A 595 2.71 32.95 33.25
C LEU A 595 1.67 33.59 32.35
N GLN A 596 1.62 33.29 31.05
CA GLN A 596 0.61 33.86 30.15
C GLN A 596 -0.78 33.29 30.43
N SER A 597 -0.89 32.00 30.71
CA SER A 597 -2.16 31.38 31.12
C SER A 597 -2.61 31.90 32.48
N MET A 598 -1.71 32.00 33.46
CA MET A 598 -2.00 32.56 34.78
C MET A 598 -2.37 34.05 34.73
N ARG A 599 -1.70 34.87 33.91
CA ARG A 599 -2.09 36.28 33.68
C ARG A 599 -3.46 36.42 33.00
N ARG A 600 -3.84 35.48 32.13
CA ARG A 600 -5.17 35.47 31.50
C ARG A 600 -6.26 35.05 32.50
N LEU A 601 -5.95 34.14 33.41
CA LEU A 601 -6.84 33.73 34.50
C LEU A 601 -7.04 34.89 35.49
N LEU A 602 -5.96 35.52 35.95
CA LEU A 602 -6.03 36.69 36.84
C LEU A 602 -6.80 37.86 36.20
N ARG A 603 -6.66 38.09 34.89
CA ARG A 603 -7.46 39.12 34.17
C ARG A 603 -8.94 38.75 33.98
N ARG A 604 -9.29 37.46 34.01
CA ARG A 604 -10.68 36.99 33.92
C ARG A 604 -11.34 37.00 35.29
N GLU A 605 -10.62 36.56 36.32
CA GLU A 605 -11.05 36.63 37.71
C GLU A 605 -11.23 38.09 38.14
N SER A 606 -10.30 38.99 37.77
CA SER A 606 -10.45 40.43 38.02
C SER A 606 -11.65 41.06 37.30
N ARG A 607 -12.05 40.53 36.12
CA ARG A 607 -13.26 40.99 35.41
C ARG A 607 -14.53 40.46 36.07
N GLN A 608 -14.54 39.19 36.50
CA GLN A 608 -15.67 38.61 37.22
C GLN A 608 -15.89 39.29 38.57
N THR A 609 -14.82 39.63 39.31
CA THR A 609 -14.94 40.42 40.54
C THR A 609 -15.42 41.85 40.25
N LEU A 610 -15.03 42.48 39.14
CA LEU A 610 -15.55 43.81 38.77
C LEU A 610 -17.03 43.78 38.34
N GLU A 611 -17.48 42.70 37.70
CA GLU A 611 -18.89 42.52 37.29
C GLU A 611 -19.81 42.10 38.44
N LEU A 612 -19.27 41.55 39.54
CA LEU A 612 -20.02 41.17 40.73
C LEU A 612 -20.21 42.33 41.74
N VAL A 613 -19.35 43.35 41.72
CA VAL A 613 -19.42 44.51 42.63
C VAL A 613 -20.69 45.37 42.48
N PRO A 614 -21.25 45.65 41.28
CA PRO A 614 -22.48 46.43 41.18
C PRO A 614 -23.77 45.65 41.51
N LEU A 615 -23.71 44.31 41.66
CA LEU A 615 -24.89 43.49 42.02
C LEU A 615 -25.13 43.41 43.54
N THR A 616 -24.10 43.64 44.35
CA THR A 616 -24.22 43.64 45.82
C THR A 616 -24.71 44.98 46.41
N GLU A 617 -24.58 46.10 45.70
CA GLU A 617 -25.11 47.40 46.18
C GLU A 617 -26.61 47.60 45.90
N GLY A 618 -27.23 46.75 45.06
CA GLY A 618 -28.65 46.86 44.70
C GLY A 618 -29.64 46.12 45.61
N THR A 619 -29.18 45.35 46.61
CA THR A 619 -30.05 44.47 47.42
C THR A 619 -30.15 44.82 48.91
N THR A 620 -29.55 45.91 49.37
CA THR A 620 -29.68 46.41 50.75
C THR A 620 -30.43 47.75 50.81
N SER A 621 -31.63 47.81 50.23
CA SER A 621 -32.58 48.90 50.51
C SER A 621 -34.00 48.38 50.46
N THR A 622 -34.42 47.67 51.52
CA THR A 622 -35.82 47.67 52.04
C THR A 622 -35.93 46.67 53.20
N LYS A 623 -35.80 47.16 54.43
CA LYS A 623 -36.66 46.82 55.58
C LYS A 623 -36.20 47.61 56.82
N SER A 624 -36.88 48.72 57.02
CA SER A 624 -36.94 49.49 58.27
C SER A 624 -38.12 48.96 59.10
N HIS A 625 -37.90 48.55 60.36
CA HIS A 625 -38.44 49.21 61.57
C HIS A 625 -38.39 48.37 62.87
N ARG A 626 -38.18 49.10 63.99
CA ARG A 626 -38.33 48.80 65.44
C ARG A 626 -37.18 48.02 66.12
N GLN A 627 -36.62 48.42 67.27
CA GLN A 627 -37.04 49.35 68.33
C GLN A 627 -35.82 49.76 69.21
N GLN A 628 -35.78 51.02 69.66
CA GLN A 628 -34.75 51.64 70.52
C GLN A 628 -34.86 51.21 72.00
N ARG A 629 -33.73 51.09 72.73
CA ARG A 629 -33.35 52.00 73.85
C ARG A 629 -31.93 51.72 74.42
N PRO A 630 -31.32 52.73 75.08
CA PRO A 630 -29.87 52.86 75.29
C PRO A 630 -29.44 52.45 76.70
N ASN A 631 -28.13 52.33 76.92
CA ASN A 631 -27.46 52.73 78.17
C ASN A 631 -25.93 52.80 77.95
N SER A 632 -25.37 53.98 78.18
CA SER A 632 -24.01 54.19 78.66
C SER A 632 -24.10 54.89 80.02
N PRO A 633 -23.14 54.66 80.92
CA PRO A 633 -22.33 55.81 81.32
C PRO A 633 -20.85 55.48 81.69
N SER A 634 -20.09 56.56 81.88
CA SER A 634 -18.76 56.71 82.50
C SER A 634 -17.58 56.25 81.63
N SER A 635 -16.52 57.04 81.40
CA SER A 635 -16.05 58.31 81.99
C SER A 635 -15.17 59.04 80.99
#